data_AF-A0A0K0EYW3-F1
#
_entry.id   AF-A0A0K0EYW3-F1
#
_cell.length_a   1.000
_cell.length_b   1.000
_cell.length_c   1.000
_cell.angle_alpha   90.00
_cell.angle_beta   90.00
_cell.angle_gamma   90.00
#
_symmetry.space_group_name_H-M   'P 1'
#
loop_
_entity.id
_entity.type
_entity.pdbx_description
1 polymer ?
#
loop_
_entity_poly.entity_id
_entity_poly.type
_entity_poly.pdbx_seq_one_letter_code
_entity_poly.pdbx_strand_id
1 'polypeptide(L)'
;MTIDGKKKSKKKPKTTKKPPTTISIGPPKWKPWKGKKPLDATLIAENAAALWYDCGHKYFKFVGLNSTETRTINDIHRYRVRYYAKKCQSGKPEKRCTGKGRKKQCFKTGNFKLSKCNGKKELFQTVFKDAIVRNKLRLNVTKLDNKFRSCVIVIKYHQHPH
;
A
#
# COMPACT_ATOMS: atom_id res chain seq x y z
N MET A 1 34.89 -31.11 -71.83
CA MET A 1 33.54 -31.62 -71.52
C MET A 1 33.36 -31.52 -70.02
N THR A 2 32.44 -30.66 -69.59
CA THR A 2 32.25 -30.23 -68.19
C THR A 2 31.27 -31.15 -67.49
N ILE A 3 31.60 -31.61 -66.27
CA ILE A 3 30.74 -32.48 -65.45
C ILE A 3 30.08 -31.61 -64.37
N ASP A 4 28.79 -31.31 -64.55
CA ASP A 4 28.01 -30.51 -63.61
C ASP A 4 27.57 -31.32 -62.38
N GLY A 5 28.11 -30.97 -61.21
CA GLY A 5 27.72 -31.51 -59.91
C GLY A 5 26.42 -30.89 -59.38
N LYS A 6 25.32 -31.63 -59.43
CA LYS A 6 24.00 -31.17 -58.93
C LYS A 6 23.87 -31.39 -57.41
N LYS A 7 24.08 -30.32 -56.63
CA LYS A 7 23.95 -30.27 -55.16
C LYS A 7 22.47 -30.32 -54.73
N LYS A 8 22.02 -31.43 -54.12
CA LYS A 8 20.67 -31.55 -53.54
C LYS A 8 20.56 -30.75 -52.23
N SER A 9 19.73 -29.72 -52.21
CA SER A 9 19.39 -28.92 -51.03
C SER A 9 18.47 -29.67 -50.06
N LYS A 10 18.94 -29.88 -48.82
CA LYS A 10 18.16 -30.46 -47.70
C LYS A 10 17.01 -29.51 -47.32
N LYS A 11 15.75 -29.96 -47.46
CA LYS A 11 14.57 -29.27 -46.91
C LYS A 11 14.59 -29.37 -45.37
N LYS A 12 14.62 -28.22 -44.68
CA LYS A 12 14.40 -28.09 -43.23
C LYS A 12 12.98 -28.55 -42.87
N PRO A 13 12.77 -29.34 -41.81
CA PRO A 13 11.44 -29.64 -41.32
C PRO A 13 10.79 -28.37 -40.74
N LYS A 14 9.55 -28.08 -41.16
CA LYS A 14 8.74 -26.98 -40.63
C LYS A 14 8.40 -27.28 -39.17
N THR A 15 8.91 -26.45 -38.27
CA THR A 15 8.55 -26.48 -36.85
C THR A 15 7.08 -26.08 -36.70
N THR A 16 6.24 -27.03 -36.29
CA THR A 16 4.84 -26.81 -35.92
C THR A 16 4.80 -25.84 -34.74
N LYS A 17 4.33 -24.61 -34.96
CA LYS A 17 4.11 -23.63 -33.89
C LYS A 17 3.08 -24.20 -32.93
N LYS A 18 3.46 -24.42 -31.66
CA LYS A 18 2.51 -24.74 -30.59
C LYS A 18 1.40 -23.67 -30.56
N PRO A 19 0.13 -24.05 -30.34
CA PRO A 19 -0.95 -23.08 -30.16
C PRO A 19 -0.60 -22.14 -28.99
N PRO A 20 -0.90 -20.84 -29.11
CA PRO A 20 -0.58 -19.86 -28.07
C PRO A 20 -1.26 -20.30 -26.77
N THR A 21 -0.45 -20.50 -25.74
CA THR A 21 -0.93 -20.77 -24.39
C THR A 21 -1.83 -19.61 -23.99
N THR A 22 -3.12 -19.87 -23.74
CA THR A 22 -4.07 -18.89 -23.22
C THR A 22 -3.49 -18.30 -21.93
N ILE A 23 -2.96 -17.08 -22.01
CA ILE A 23 -2.40 -16.38 -20.86
C ILE A 23 -3.57 -16.12 -19.92
N SER A 24 -3.57 -16.76 -18.75
CA SER A 24 -4.50 -16.45 -17.67
C SER A 24 -4.48 -14.93 -17.43
N ILE A 25 -5.59 -14.25 -17.72
CA ILE A 25 -5.77 -12.80 -17.62
C ILE A 25 -5.96 -12.45 -16.14
N GLY A 26 -5.00 -12.82 -15.32
CA GLY A 26 -4.93 -12.37 -13.93
C GLY A 26 -4.81 -10.84 -13.91
N PRO A 27 -5.25 -10.20 -12.81
CA PRO A 27 -5.12 -8.75 -12.70
C PRO A 27 -3.66 -8.33 -12.90
N PRO A 28 -3.41 -7.16 -13.53
CA PRO A 28 -2.06 -6.70 -13.82
C PRO A 28 -1.14 -6.77 -12.60
N LYS A 29 0.13 -7.14 -12.87
CA LYS A 29 1.17 -7.19 -11.86
C LYS A 29 1.36 -5.80 -11.24
N TRP A 30 1.66 -5.80 -9.95
CA TRP A 30 2.06 -4.59 -9.24
C TRP A 30 3.40 -4.10 -9.78
N LYS A 31 3.50 -2.79 -10.02
CA LYS A 31 4.72 -2.10 -10.46
C LYS A 31 5.25 -1.22 -9.33
N PRO A 32 6.56 -1.00 -9.22
CA PRO A 32 7.12 -0.10 -8.23
C PRO A 32 6.56 1.32 -8.39
N TRP A 33 6.37 1.99 -7.26
CA TRP A 33 5.91 3.36 -7.19
C TRP A 33 6.75 4.14 -6.18
N LYS A 34 7.20 5.36 -6.50
CA LYS A 34 8.09 6.16 -5.64
C LYS A 34 7.48 6.59 -4.29
N GLY A 35 6.17 6.38 -4.08
CA GLY A 35 5.52 6.66 -2.79
C GLY A 35 5.36 8.14 -2.44
N LYS A 36 5.60 9.05 -3.39
CA LYS A 36 5.53 10.52 -3.18
C LYS A 36 4.33 11.18 -3.88
N LYS A 37 4.07 10.81 -5.14
CA LYS A 37 2.98 11.37 -5.98
C LYS A 37 2.21 10.24 -6.65
N PRO A 38 0.87 10.29 -6.75
CA PRO A 38 -0.01 11.38 -6.32
C PRO A 38 -0.28 11.40 -4.80
N LEU A 39 0.07 10.32 -4.09
CA LEU A 39 -0.24 10.14 -2.67
C LEU A 39 1.04 9.85 -1.87
N ASP A 40 1.15 10.36 -0.66
CA ASP A 40 2.32 10.13 0.20
C ASP A 40 2.14 8.80 0.95
N ALA A 41 2.95 7.82 0.57
CA ALA A 41 2.91 6.48 1.15
C ALA A 41 3.22 6.47 2.65
N THR A 42 4.09 7.36 3.12
CA THR A 42 4.46 7.49 4.54
C THR A 42 3.27 7.99 5.32
N LEU A 43 2.64 9.10 4.88
CA LEU A 43 1.46 9.66 5.52
C LEU A 43 0.30 8.65 5.56
N ILE A 44 0.10 7.90 4.47
CA ILE A 44 -0.93 6.86 4.41
C ILE A 44 -0.61 5.73 5.41
N ALA A 45 0.63 5.26 5.47
CA ALA A 45 1.03 4.20 6.39
C ALA A 45 0.94 4.63 7.86
N GLU A 46 1.29 5.88 8.17
CA GLU A 46 1.14 6.47 9.51
C GLU A 46 -0.31 6.51 9.94
N ASN A 47 -1.21 7.06 9.12
CA ASN A 47 -2.63 7.11 9.43
C ASN A 47 -3.25 5.70 9.50
N ALA A 48 -2.90 4.80 8.58
CA ALA A 48 -3.38 3.43 8.58
C ALA A 48 -2.96 2.66 9.84
N ALA A 49 -1.72 2.82 10.31
CA ALA A 49 -1.26 2.21 11.55
C ALA A 49 -1.95 2.83 12.78
N ALA A 50 -2.05 4.15 12.81
CA ALA A 50 -2.63 4.89 13.92
C ALA A 50 -4.12 4.59 14.10
N LEU A 51 -4.89 4.47 13.02
CA LEU A 51 -6.35 4.25 13.06
C LEU A 51 -6.74 2.77 13.07
N TRP A 52 -5.78 1.84 13.07
CA TRP A 52 -6.07 0.40 13.16
C TRP A 52 -6.87 0.04 14.41
N TYR A 53 -6.72 0.79 15.51
CA TYR A 53 -7.47 0.54 16.73
C TYR A 53 -8.97 0.87 16.60
N ASP A 54 -9.36 1.79 15.70
CA ASP A 54 -10.78 2.15 15.48
C ASP A 54 -11.59 0.94 14.99
N CYS A 55 -10.90 -0.04 14.41
CA CYS A 55 -11.45 -1.32 13.99
C CYS A 55 -11.59 -2.35 15.14
N GLY A 56 -11.46 -1.92 16.40
CA GLY A 56 -11.46 -2.80 17.57
C GLY A 56 -10.15 -3.57 17.77
N HIS A 57 -9.05 -3.11 17.17
CA HIS A 57 -7.74 -3.73 17.31
C HIS A 57 -6.82 -2.99 18.29
N LYS A 58 -5.63 -3.54 18.51
CA LYS A 58 -4.62 -2.91 19.39
C LYS A 58 -4.00 -1.69 18.71
N TYR A 59 -3.42 -0.80 19.49
CA TYR A 59 -2.67 0.35 18.98
C TYR A 59 -1.40 -0.09 18.26
N PHE A 60 -1.11 0.51 17.11
CA PHE A 60 0.12 0.30 16.36
C PHE A 60 0.75 1.63 15.99
N LYS A 61 2.08 1.72 16.12
CA LYS A 61 2.88 2.85 15.66
C LYS A 61 3.60 2.46 14.39
N PHE A 62 3.47 3.29 13.35
CA PHE A 62 4.28 3.17 12.14
C PHE A 62 5.78 3.24 12.45
N VAL A 63 6.58 2.43 11.74
CA VAL A 63 8.04 2.36 11.90
C VAL A 63 8.77 2.68 10.60
N GLY A 64 8.25 2.22 9.47
CA GLY A 64 8.90 2.44 8.17
C GLY A 64 8.19 1.72 7.03
N LEU A 65 8.44 2.20 5.81
CA LEU A 65 7.95 1.57 4.59
C LEU A 65 8.76 0.30 4.29
N ASN A 66 8.08 -0.70 3.71
CA ASN A 66 8.69 -1.91 3.16
C ASN A 66 8.66 -1.86 1.63
N SER A 67 7.48 -1.63 1.05
CA SER A 67 7.35 -1.49 -0.40
C SER A 67 6.19 -0.57 -0.78
N THR A 68 6.34 0.09 -1.92
CA THR A 68 5.33 0.97 -2.51
C THR A 68 5.13 0.57 -3.96
N GLU A 69 3.89 0.24 -4.29
CA GLU A 69 3.54 -0.33 -5.59
C GLU A 69 2.23 0.25 -6.11
N THR A 70 2.07 0.21 -7.43
CA THR A 70 0.86 0.65 -8.13
C THR A 70 0.47 -0.33 -9.22
N ARG A 71 -0.81 -0.32 -9.60
CA ARG A 71 -1.31 -0.97 -10.81
C ARG A 71 -2.62 -0.31 -11.24
N THR A 72 -2.96 -0.50 -12.50
CA THR A 72 -4.26 -0.07 -13.04
C THR A 72 -5.13 -1.31 -13.26
N ILE A 73 -6.38 -1.27 -12.83
CA ILE A 73 -7.39 -2.31 -13.10
C ILE A 73 -8.65 -1.59 -13.56
N ASN A 74 -9.10 -1.86 -14.78
CA ASN A 74 -10.28 -1.23 -15.40
C ASN A 74 -10.19 0.31 -15.28
N ASP A 75 -9.07 0.88 -15.74
CA ASP A 75 -8.76 2.32 -15.71
C ASP A 75 -8.69 2.97 -14.32
N ILE A 76 -8.79 2.18 -13.25
CA ILE A 76 -8.68 2.67 -11.87
C ILE A 76 -7.26 2.42 -11.36
N HIS A 77 -6.54 3.52 -11.06
CA HIS A 77 -5.25 3.47 -10.37
C HIS A 77 -5.42 2.99 -8.94
N ARG A 78 -4.70 1.91 -8.61
CA ARG A 78 -4.62 1.35 -7.27
C ARG A 78 -3.20 1.40 -6.78
N TYR A 79 -3.07 1.64 -5.48
CA TYR A 79 -1.80 1.75 -4.80
C TYR A 79 -1.77 0.74 -3.67
N ARG A 80 -0.58 0.22 -3.41
CA ARG A 80 -0.29 -0.70 -2.33
C ARG A 80 0.92 -0.19 -1.58
N VAL A 81 0.75 -0.02 -0.28
CA VAL A 81 1.82 0.34 0.64
C VAL A 81 1.97 -0.77 1.64
N ARG A 82 3.13 -1.44 1.64
CA ARG A 82 3.52 -2.37 2.69
C ARG A 82 4.43 -1.64 3.66
N TYR A 83 4.18 -1.79 4.95
CA TYR A 83 4.91 -1.08 5.99
C TYR A 83 5.02 -1.90 7.27
N TYR A 84 6.03 -1.56 8.07
CA TYR A 84 6.21 -2.10 9.40
C TYR A 84 5.56 -1.20 10.44
N ALA A 85 4.87 -1.82 11.39
CA ALA A 85 4.34 -1.15 12.56
C ALA A 85 4.66 -1.95 13.83
N LYS A 86 4.80 -1.26 14.96
CA LYS A 86 5.00 -1.86 16.27
C LYS A 86 3.75 -1.71 17.11
N LYS A 87 3.36 -2.78 17.77
CA LYS A 87 2.25 -2.77 18.72
C LYS A 87 2.61 -1.92 19.94
N CYS A 88 1.62 -1.18 20.44
CA CYS A 88 1.74 -0.34 21.63
C CYS A 88 0.69 -0.74 22.67
N GLN A 89 1.00 -0.57 23.95
CA GLN A 89 0.10 -0.95 25.04
C GLN A 89 -1.08 0.01 25.18
N SER A 90 -0.84 1.31 24.93
CA SER A 90 -1.87 2.33 25.04
C SER A 90 -1.65 3.47 24.05
N GLY A 91 -2.76 4.04 23.61
CA GLY A 91 -2.83 5.34 22.96
C GLY A 91 -3.62 6.29 23.85
N LYS A 92 -3.10 7.50 24.05
CA LYS A 92 -3.88 8.60 24.65
C LYS A 92 -4.18 9.62 23.56
N PRO A 93 -5.42 10.13 23.44
CA PRO A 93 -5.68 11.26 22.56
C PRO A 93 -4.72 12.38 22.91
N GLU A 94 -4.01 12.89 21.92
CA GLU A 94 -3.17 14.05 22.07
C GLU A 94 -4.08 15.24 22.44
N LYS A 95 -3.66 15.96 23.47
CA LYS A 95 -4.34 17.17 23.93
C LYS A 95 -3.47 18.35 23.55
N ARG A 96 -4.03 19.28 22.78
CA ARG A 96 -3.47 20.62 22.66
C ARG A 96 -4.13 21.50 23.70
N CYS A 97 -3.32 22.34 24.34
CA CYS A 97 -3.83 23.31 25.28
C CYS A 97 -3.44 24.70 24.79
N THR A 98 -4.40 25.61 24.77
CA THR A 98 -4.21 27.02 24.47
C THR A 98 -4.43 27.85 25.74
N GLY A 99 -3.72 28.97 25.85
CA GLY A 99 -3.74 29.84 27.04
C GLY A 99 -2.65 29.54 28.08
N LYS A 100 -2.41 30.50 29.00
CA LYS A 100 -1.45 30.42 30.11
C LYS A 100 -2.18 30.46 31.47
N GLY A 101 -1.59 29.83 32.48
CA GLY A 101 -2.10 29.86 33.86
C GLY A 101 -3.48 29.22 34.02
N ARG A 102 -4.35 29.83 34.85
CA ARG A 102 -5.70 29.33 35.16
C ARG A 102 -6.67 29.33 33.97
N LYS A 103 -6.36 30.02 32.85
CA LYS A 103 -7.20 30.07 31.63
C LYS A 103 -6.79 29.03 30.57
N LYS A 104 -5.99 28.02 30.93
CA LYS A 104 -5.52 26.98 30.01
C LYS A 104 -6.67 26.06 29.62
N GLN A 105 -7.11 26.14 28.37
CA GLN A 105 -8.15 25.27 27.82
C GLN A 105 -7.51 24.17 26.98
N CYS A 106 -7.82 22.91 27.28
CA CYS A 106 -7.25 21.77 26.57
C CYS A 106 -8.32 21.06 25.73
N PHE A 107 -8.04 20.86 24.44
CA PHE A 107 -8.88 20.14 23.51
C PHE A 107 -8.14 18.93 22.92
N LYS A 108 -8.89 17.88 22.61
CA LYS A 108 -8.35 16.68 21.95
C LYS A 108 -8.10 17.02 20.47
N THR A 109 -6.92 16.72 19.95
CA THR A 109 -6.56 17.02 18.55
C THR A 109 -7.01 15.96 17.55
N GLY A 110 -7.55 14.83 18.02
CA GLY A 110 -7.87 13.67 17.18
C GLY A 110 -6.66 12.77 16.89
N ASN A 111 -5.44 13.23 17.16
CA ASN A 111 -4.24 12.40 17.12
C ASN A 111 -4.11 11.56 18.40
N PHE A 112 -3.34 10.49 18.35
CA PHE A 112 -3.02 9.67 19.53
C PHE A 112 -1.53 9.68 19.82
N LYS A 113 -1.17 10.01 21.06
CA LYS A 113 0.16 9.77 21.60
C LYS A 113 0.23 8.31 22.05
N LEU A 114 0.89 7.49 21.24
CA LEU A 114 1.15 6.09 21.54
C LEU A 114 2.29 5.98 22.54
N SER A 115 2.12 5.13 23.56
CA SER A 115 3.15 4.89 24.57
C SER A 115 3.44 3.40 24.75
N LYS A 116 4.67 3.08 25.20
CA LYS A 116 5.14 1.72 25.47
C LYS A 116 4.96 0.80 24.25
N CYS A 117 5.57 1.20 23.12
CA CYS A 117 5.57 0.43 21.89
C CYS A 117 6.69 -0.62 21.91
N ASN A 118 6.37 -1.79 22.44
CA ASN A 118 7.32 -2.87 22.66
C ASN A 118 6.94 -4.08 21.79
N GLY A 119 7.94 -4.83 21.33
CA GLY A 119 7.75 -6.05 20.55
C GLY A 119 8.30 -5.98 19.13
N LYS A 120 8.05 -7.06 18.38
CA LYS A 120 8.54 -7.25 17.01
C LYS A 120 7.84 -6.28 16.05
N LYS A 121 8.54 -5.92 14.98
CA LYS A 121 7.94 -5.20 13.85
C LYS A 121 6.97 -6.14 13.16
N GLU A 122 5.73 -5.70 12.99
CA GLU A 122 4.68 -6.46 12.34
C GLU A 122 4.42 -5.85 10.96
N LEU A 123 4.20 -6.70 9.95
CA LEU A 123 4.01 -6.26 8.59
C LEU A 123 2.54 -5.99 8.31
N PHE A 124 2.26 -4.85 7.71
CA PHE A 124 0.94 -4.43 7.26
C PHE A 124 0.97 -4.12 5.77
N GLN A 125 -0.21 -4.16 5.18
CA GLN A 125 -0.47 -3.79 3.80
C GLN A 125 -1.69 -2.89 3.76
N THR A 126 -1.59 -1.77 3.06
CA THR A 126 -2.72 -0.89 2.78
C THR A 126 -2.91 -0.77 1.29
N VAL A 127 -4.13 -1.05 0.83
CA VAL A 127 -4.52 -0.95 -0.59
C VAL A 127 -5.63 0.09 -0.74
N PHE A 128 -5.44 1.03 -1.66
CA PHE A 128 -6.36 2.14 -1.90
C PHE A 128 -6.41 2.47 -3.39
N LYS A 129 -7.46 3.18 -3.77
CA LYS A 129 -7.64 3.75 -5.11
C LYS A 129 -7.23 5.23 -5.04
N ASP A 130 -6.71 5.77 -6.13
CA ASP A 130 -6.59 7.23 -6.27
C ASP A 130 -7.96 7.83 -6.60
N ALA A 131 -8.81 7.86 -5.58
CA ALA A 131 -10.18 8.34 -5.64
C ALA A 131 -10.48 9.07 -4.33
N ILE A 132 -9.92 10.27 -4.21
CA ILE A 132 -10.18 11.15 -3.06
C ILE A 132 -11.51 11.83 -3.30
N VAL A 133 -12.47 11.61 -2.40
CA VAL A 133 -13.81 12.21 -2.48
C VAL A 133 -14.01 13.04 -1.22
N ARG A 134 -14.31 14.34 -1.38
CA ARG A 134 -14.51 15.28 -0.26
C ARG A 134 -13.36 15.23 0.77
N ASN A 135 -12.10 15.27 0.29
CA ASN A 135 -10.88 15.16 1.09
C ASN A 135 -10.78 13.87 1.93
N LYS A 136 -11.44 12.80 1.51
CA LYS A 136 -11.38 11.49 2.19
C LYS A 136 -10.79 10.44 1.26
N LEU A 137 -9.86 9.66 1.80
CA LEU A 137 -9.25 8.51 1.14
C LEU A 137 -9.64 7.23 1.88
N ARG A 138 -10.20 6.27 1.15
CA ARG A 138 -10.55 4.95 1.69
C ARG A 138 -9.37 3.98 1.56
N LEU A 139 -8.97 3.43 2.69
CA LEU A 139 -7.86 2.49 2.83
C LEU A 139 -8.41 1.10 3.19
N ASN A 140 -7.95 0.06 2.49
CA ASN A 140 -8.15 -1.32 2.92
C ASN A 140 -6.85 -1.79 3.55
N VAL A 141 -6.83 -1.83 4.88
CA VAL A 141 -5.66 -2.16 5.68
C VAL A 141 -5.73 -3.64 6.05
N THR A 142 -4.61 -4.34 5.96
CA THR A 142 -4.50 -5.76 6.27
C THR A 142 -3.22 -5.99 7.03
N LYS A 143 -3.32 -6.67 8.15
CA LYS A 143 -2.15 -7.16 8.88
C LYS A 143 -1.69 -8.45 8.21
N LEU A 144 -0.45 -8.47 7.72
CA LEU A 144 0.14 -9.61 7.02
C LEU A 144 0.72 -10.61 8.03
N ASP A 145 -0.15 -11.10 8.91
CA ASP A 145 0.13 -12.24 9.81
C ASP A 145 -0.71 -13.45 9.39
N ASN A 146 -0.49 -14.59 10.05
CA ASN A 146 -1.21 -15.85 9.76
C ASN A 146 -2.73 -15.78 10.05
N LYS A 147 -3.26 -14.66 10.55
CA LYS A 147 -4.67 -14.48 10.90
C LYS A 147 -5.40 -13.56 9.92
N PHE A 148 -4.72 -13.00 8.91
CA PHE A 148 -5.29 -12.18 7.82
C PHE A 148 -6.34 -11.15 8.28
N ARG A 149 -6.08 -10.45 9.37
CA ARG A 149 -7.02 -9.42 9.86
C ARG A 149 -7.02 -8.24 8.90
N SER A 150 -8.19 -7.83 8.45
CA SER A 150 -8.37 -6.68 7.56
C SER A 150 -9.38 -5.69 8.14
N CYS A 151 -9.21 -4.41 7.81
CA CYS A 151 -10.13 -3.35 8.16
C CYS A 151 -10.15 -2.26 7.09
N VAL A 152 -11.30 -1.62 6.95
CA VAL A 152 -11.48 -0.43 6.14
C VAL A 152 -11.30 0.81 7.01
N ILE A 153 -10.37 1.68 6.66
CA ILE A 153 -10.11 2.94 7.35
C ILE A 153 -10.35 4.08 6.36
N VAL A 154 -10.95 5.17 6.82
CA VAL A 154 -11.15 6.38 6.02
C VAL A 154 -10.36 7.51 6.65
N ILE A 155 -9.40 8.04 5.90
CA ILE A 155 -8.53 9.13 6.37
C ILE A 155 -8.92 10.43 5.70
N LYS A 156 -8.76 11.55 6.42
CA LYS A 156 -8.73 12.86 5.76
C LYS A 156 -7.42 12.97 5.00
N TYR A 157 -7.48 13.31 3.73
CA TYR A 157 -6.31 13.46 2.87
C TYR A 157 -6.50 14.72 2.04
N HIS A 158 -5.64 15.71 2.29
CA HIS A 158 -5.57 16.93 1.49
C HIS A 158 -4.46 16.71 0.46
N GLN A 159 -4.83 16.63 -0.83
CA GLN A 159 -3.83 16.71 -1.87
C GLN A 159 -3.22 18.10 -1.80
N HIS A 160 -1.90 18.18 -1.58
CA HIS A 160 -1.19 19.44 -1.72
C HIS A 160 -1.25 19.83 -3.20
N PRO A 161 -1.80 21.02 -3.55
CA PRO A 161 -1.77 21.50 -4.92
C PRO A 161 -0.31 21.59 -5.40
N HIS A 162 -0.09 21.22 -6.66
CA HIS A 162 1.18 21.39 -7.34
C HIS A 162 1.41 22.86 -7.69
#